data_AF-A0A9E2NEC9-F1
#
_entry.id   AF-A0A9E2NEC9-F1
#
_cell.length_a   1.000
_cell.length_b   1.000
_cell.length_c   1.000
_cell.angle_alpha   90.00
_cell.angle_beta   90.00
_cell.angle_gamma   90.00
#
_symmetry.space_group_name_H-M   'P 1'
#
loop_
_entity.id
_entity.type
_entity.pdbx_description
1 polymer ?
#
loop_
_entity_poly.entity_id
_entity_poly.type
_entity_poly.pdbx_seq_one_letter_code
_entity_poly.pdbx_strand_id
1 'polypeptide(L)'
;MAICRWLMMVAVVALCASGARAETRIALVVGNSNYVAVTPLPNPASDARLVAATLRSLGFEVQELIDSDRTALVRGISQFGRSLRQAGPEATGLFYYAGHGVQSFGSNYLLPVSVQLQDAADLDLVAVEVQSVLRQMSSAGNRTNIMILDACRNNPFSAIPAFGDNGLAEMKAPTGTFLAYATAPGSVALDGAAGNSPFTAAVARLMPTPGLAIEQMFKQVRVEVIRATGGAQTPWDSSSLTSNFAFSEAEKLSSRDLEARQFWESIKDTRDAVQIMLFLRGYGDTVFAEEARTLLTDVIAQELAGEAAPASATPAGPSSEEQRLFDAAQAQGSIAGWQRYLEGYPDGTFAEYASGEVAALSAAAGNDPDGAGAPGPAPEVIAAAPAPAPDVPPTFRGLLVSPEPAVNGRSIADLINSTPLFPPIEGLPDDYWKGQKCSNCHDWTEDRICVQAQTYVSSDKALDKKHPLGGSFKAALRDWAAAGCP
;
A
#
# COMPACT_ATOMS: atom_id res chain seq x y z
N MET A 1 21.78 -30.81 -44.42
CA MET A 1 21.45 -29.52 -43.76
C MET A 1 20.17 -29.56 -42.92
N ALA A 2 19.16 -30.37 -43.25
CA ALA A 2 17.91 -30.45 -42.46
C ALA A 2 18.07 -31.06 -41.06
N ILE A 3 18.96 -32.06 -40.91
CA ILE A 3 19.19 -32.77 -39.63
C ILE A 3 19.92 -31.89 -38.60
N CYS A 4 20.83 -31.00 -39.03
CA CYS A 4 21.47 -30.02 -38.15
C CYS A 4 20.51 -28.96 -37.62
N ARG A 5 19.48 -28.56 -38.37
CA ARG A 5 18.48 -27.58 -37.91
C ARG A 5 17.54 -28.17 -36.86
N TRP A 6 17.29 -29.48 -36.91
CA TRP A 6 16.44 -30.18 -35.93
C TRP A 6 17.15 -30.40 -34.59
N LEU A 7 18.43 -30.80 -34.60
CA LEU A 7 19.24 -30.95 -33.39
C LEU A 7 19.49 -29.62 -32.66
N MET A 8 19.60 -28.51 -33.42
CA MET A 8 19.79 -27.17 -32.86
C MET A 8 18.48 -26.60 -32.26
N MET A 9 17.31 -27.02 -32.74
CA MET A 9 16.02 -26.60 -32.19
C MET A 9 15.65 -27.32 -30.89
N VAL A 10 16.03 -28.60 -30.74
CA VAL A 10 15.84 -29.37 -29.49
C VAL A 10 16.80 -28.90 -28.39
N ALA A 11 18.01 -28.47 -28.73
CA ALA A 11 18.97 -27.93 -27.76
C ALA A 11 18.59 -26.53 -27.21
N VAL A 12 17.87 -25.71 -28.00
CA VAL A 12 17.39 -24.38 -27.55
C VAL A 12 16.15 -24.49 -26.65
N VAL A 13 15.27 -25.47 -26.88
CA VAL A 13 14.11 -25.71 -26.01
C VAL A 13 14.52 -26.31 -24.65
N ALA A 14 15.60 -27.10 -24.61
CA ALA A 14 16.11 -27.68 -23.37
C ALA A 14 16.86 -26.68 -22.45
N LEU A 15 17.35 -25.55 -22.98
CA LEU A 15 18.03 -24.51 -22.19
C LEU A 15 17.09 -23.46 -21.57
N CYS A 16 15.79 -23.46 -21.93
CA CYS A 16 14.79 -22.56 -21.34
C CYS A 16 14.00 -23.22 -20.20
N ALA A 17 14.29 -24.47 -19.85
CA ALA A 17 13.72 -25.18 -18.71
C ALA A 17 14.57 -25.04 -17.43
N SER A 18 15.25 -23.90 -17.25
CA SER A 18 15.61 -23.42 -15.92
C SER A 18 14.31 -23.10 -15.21
N GLY A 19 13.67 -24.13 -14.65
CA GLY A 19 12.47 -23.97 -13.85
C GLY A 19 12.70 -22.85 -12.86
N ALA A 20 11.78 -21.89 -12.82
CA ALA A 20 11.63 -21.05 -11.66
C ALA A 20 11.53 -22.00 -10.46
N ARG A 21 12.65 -22.24 -9.77
CA ARG A 21 12.64 -23.08 -8.59
C ARG A 21 11.79 -22.31 -7.59
N ALA A 22 10.64 -22.89 -7.25
CA ALA A 22 9.84 -22.40 -6.15
C ALA A 22 10.77 -22.20 -4.95
N GLU A 23 10.66 -21.02 -4.32
CA GLU A 23 11.42 -20.67 -3.13
C GLU A 23 11.30 -21.80 -2.10
N THR A 24 12.42 -22.39 -1.68
CA THR A 24 12.40 -23.41 -0.63
C THR A 24 12.21 -22.72 0.72
N ARG A 25 11.15 -23.08 1.42
CA ARG A 25 10.76 -22.46 2.70
C ARG A 25 10.85 -23.50 3.80
N ILE A 26 11.68 -23.27 4.80
CA ILE A 26 11.94 -24.22 5.88
C ILE A 26 11.63 -23.53 7.21
N ALA A 27 10.89 -24.21 8.09
CA ALA A 27 10.60 -23.70 9.42
C ALA A 27 10.98 -24.70 10.52
N LEU A 28 11.47 -24.16 11.64
CA LEU A 28 11.53 -24.85 12.92
C LEU A 28 10.56 -24.16 13.89
N VAL A 29 9.55 -24.90 14.34
CA VAL A 29 8.47 -24.40 15.20
C VAL A 29 8.52 -25.14 16.52
N VAL A 30 8.71 -24.40 17.61
CA VAL A 30 8.89 -24.95 18.96
C VAL A 30 7.79 -24.44 19.89
N GLY A 31 7.17 -25.34 20.64
CA GLY A 31 6.19 -25.01 21.68
C GLY A 31 6.44 -25.79 22.95
N ASN A 32 6.86 -25.12 24.02
CA ASN A 32 7.14 -25.73 25.32
C ASN A 32 6.10 -25.30 26.35
N SER A 33 5.31 -26.26 26.84
CA SER A 33 4.20 -26.07 27.77
C SER A 33 4.42 -26.82 29.09
N ASN A 34 4.83 -28.09 29.00
CA ASN A 34 4.85 -29.03 30.12
C ASN A 34 6.17 -29.01 30.89
N TYR A 35 6.49 -27.86 31.49
CA TYR A 35 7.69 -27.69 32.31
C TYR A 35 7.64 -28.52 33.60
N VAL A 36 8.74 -29.20 33.92
CA VAL A 36 8.81 -30.09 35.10
C VAL A 36 9.13 -29.33 36.39
N ALA A 37 10.06 -28.37 36.33
CA ALA A 37 10.57 -27.67 37.51
C ALA A 37 10.13 -26.21 37.63
N VAL A 38 9.42 -25.69 36.63
CA VAL A 38 8.87 -24.33 36.63
C VAL A 38 7.40 -24.37 36.22
N THR A 39 6.68 -23.28 36.46
CA THR A 39 5.25 -23.17 36.16
C THR A 39 4.96 -23.56 34.70
N PRO A 40 4.11 -24.58 34.46
CA PRO A 40 3.69 -24.94 33.12
C PRO A 40 2.93 -23.81 32.43
N LEU A 41 3.03 -23.74 31.10
CA LEU A 41 2.32 -22.77 30.28
C LEU A 41 1.24 -23.49 29.45
N PRO A 42 -0.04 -23.08 29.50
CA PRO A 42 -1.12 -23.82 28.86
C PRO A 42 -1.12 -23.73 27.32
N ASN A 43 -0.61 -22.62 26.77
CA ASN A 43 -0.85 -22.23 25.37
C ASN A 43 0.29 -22.58 24.38
N PRO A 44 1.59 -22.58 24.74
CA PRO A 44 2.68 -22.76 23.78
C PRO A 44 2.60 -23.98 22.86
N ALA A 45 2.17 -25.14 23.37
CA ALA A 45 1.98 -26.32 22.54
C ALA A 45 0.82 -26.17 21.54
N SER A 46 -0.24 -25.43 21.89
CA SER A 46 -1.33 -25.08 20.97
C SER A 46 -0.85 -24.07 19.92
N ASP A 47 -0.15 -23.03 20.38
CA ASP A 47 0.40 -21.97 19.56
C ASP A 47 1.34 -22.49 18.47
N ALA A 48 2.28 -23.35 18.86
CA ALA A 48 3.20 -24.02 17.93
C ALA A 48 2.47 -24.88 16.90
N ARG A 49 1.43 -25.62 17.28
CA ARG A 49 0.64 -26.42 16.34
C ARG A 49 -0.13 -25.55 15.35
N LEU A 50 -0.71 -24.44 15.82
CA LEU A 50 -1.40 -23.49 14.96
C LEU A 50 -0.44 -22.88 13.92
N VAL A 51 0.70 -22.36 14.38
CA VAL A 51 1.71 -21.77 13.48
C VAL A 51 2.28 -22.81 12.52
N ALA A 52 2.56 -24.03 12.97
CA ALA A 52 3.05 -25.11 12.12
C ALA A 52 2.02 -25.49 11.04
N ALA A 53 0.73 -25.59 11.39
CA ALA A 53 -0.34 -25.86 10.43
C ALA A 53 -0.47 -24.74 9.40
N THR A 54 -0.46 -23.48 9.84
CA THR A 54 -0.52 -22.30 8.95
C THR A 54 0.67 -22.28 8.00
N LEU A 55 1.89 -22.45 8.50
CA LEU A 55 3.10 -22.45 7.67
C LEU A 55 3.11 -23.61 6.65
N ARG A 56 2.68 -24.81 7.04
CA ARG A 56 2.53 -25.93 6.10
C ARG A 56 1.55 -25.61 4.97
N SER A 57 0.44 -24.93 5.28
CA SER A 57 -0.52 -24.50 4.25
C SER A 57 0.06 -23.45 3.27
N LEU A 58 1.11 -22.75 3.69
CA LEU A 58 1.83 -21.72 2.93
C LEU A 58 3.11 -22.26 2.25
N GLY A 59 3.26 -23.58 2.20
CA GLY A 59 4.35 -24.24 1.48
C GLY A 59 5.67 -24.35 2.25
N PHE A 60 5.67 -24.13 3.56
CA PHE A 60 6.86 -24.41 4.38
C PHE A 60 7.02 -25.90 4.68
N GLU A 61 8.26 -26.37 4.61
CA GLU A 61 8.70 -27.61 5.24
C GLU A 61 8.91 -27.35 6.75
N VAL A 62 8.00 -27.85 7.58
CA VAL A 62 7.98 -27.54 9.02
C VAL A 62 8.48 -28.71 9.87
N GLN A 63 9.59 -28.49 10.57
CA GLN A 63 10.00 -29.29 11.72
C GLN A 63 9.33 -28.75 12.99
N GLU A 64 8.48 -29.56 13.60
CA GLU A 64 7.72 -29.19 14.81
C GLU A 64 8.28 -29.91 16.03
N LEU A 65 8.52 -29.16 17.11
CA LEU A 65 9.05 -29.64 18.38
C LEU A 65 8.13 -29.19 19.51
N ILE A 66 7.44 -30.14 20.15
CA ILE A 66 6.57 -29.88 21.29
C ILE A 66 7.20 -30.45 22.55
N ASP A 67 7.16 -29.68 23.64
CA ASP A 67 7.67 -30.05 24.96
C ASP A 67 9.07 -30.67 24.92
N SER A 68 9.99 -29.94 24.28
CA SER A 68 11.33 -30.45 23.99
C SER A 68 12.32 -30.18 25.12
N ASP A 69 13.11 -31.21 25.44
CA ASP A 69 14.28 -31.09 26.29
C ASP A 69 15.44 -30.36 25.58
N ARG A 70 16.51 -30.07 26.31
CA ARG A 70 17.67 -29.34 25.76
C ARG A 70 18.30 -30.07 24.57
N THR A 71 18.39 -31.40 24.64
CA THR A 71 19.02 -32.22 23.62
C THR A 71 18.22 -32.17 22.32
N ALA A 72 16.90 -32.29 22.41
CA ALA A 72 15.98 -32.19 21.29
C ALA A 72 16.03 -30.80 20.65
N LEU A 73 16.02 -29.72 21.45
CA LEU A 73 16.14 -28.35 20.94
C LEU A 73 17.46 -28.13 20.19
N VAL A 74 18.60 -28.47 20.80
CA VAL A 74 19.92 -28.30 20.17
C VAL A 74 20.02 -29.12 18.88
N ARG A 75 19.53 -30.37 18.88
CA ARG A 75 19.50 -31.21 17.68
C ARG A 75 18.62 -30.62 16.59
N GLY A 76 17.42 -30.14 16.94
CA GLY A 76 16.48 -29.49 16.02
C GLY A 76 17.07 -28.24 15.39
N ILE A 77 17.65 -27.34 16.18
CA ILE A 77 18.32 -26.12 15.70
C ILE A 77 19.49 -26.47 14.77
N SER A 78 20.29 -27.47 15.13
CA SER A 78 21.41 -27.94 14.32
C SER A 78 20.93 -28.53 12.98
N GLN A 79 19.84 -29.29 12.98
CA GLN A 79 19.23 -29.85 11.78
C GLN A 79 18.64 -28.75 10.90
N PHE A 80 17.88 -27.83 11.48
CA PHE A 80 17.32 -26.66 10.80
C PHE A 80 18.39 -25.86 10.06
N GLY A 81 19.50 -25.52 10.73
CA GLY A 81 20.63 -24.82 10.09
C GLY A 81 21.28 -25.61 8.95
N ARG A 82 21.37 -26.94 9.07
CA ARG A 82 21.86 -27.80 7.98
C ARG A 82 20.91 -27.81 6.79
N SER A 83 19.61 -27.94 7.03
CA SER A 83 18.59 -27.94 5.98
C SER A 83 18.57 -26.61 5.23
N LEU A 84 18.69 -25.48 5.93
CA LEU A 84 18.81 -24.16 5.29
C LEU A 84 20.03 -24.05 4.39
N ARG A 85 21.21 -24.49 4.86
CA ARG A 85 22.44 -24.51 4.03
C ARG A 85 22.28 -25.37 2.78
N GLN A 86 21.58 -26.50 2.89
CA GLN A 86 21.34 -27.41 1.77
C GLN A 86 20.33 -26.84 0.76
N ALA A 87 19.34 -26.07 1.23
CA ALA A 87 18.34 -25.43 0.38
C ALA A 87 18.92 -24.30 -0.50
N GLY A 88 20.04 -23.71 -0.07
CA GLY A 88 20.82 -22.76 -0.87
C GLY A 88 20.42 -21.30 -0.67
N PRO A 89 21.00 -20.39 -1.46
CA PRO A 89 20.95 -18.95 -1.19
C PRO A 89 19.56 -18.33 -1.36
N GLU A 90 18.66 -18.96 -2.12
CA GLU A 90 17.31 -18.42 -2.35
C GLU A 90 16.28 -18.82 -1.28
N ALA A 91 16.69 -19.65 -0.31
CA ALA A 91 15.79 -20.22 0.67
C ALA A 91 15.31 -19.20 1.72
N THR A 92 14.13 -19.46 2.29
CA THR A 92 13.61 -18.76 3.46
C THR A 92 13.62 -19.67 4.67
N GLY A 93 14.22 -19.18 5.76
CA GLY A 93 14.24 -19.85 7.06
C GLY A 93 13.36 -19.14 8.07
N LEU A 94 12.49 -19.89 8.75
CA LEU A 94 11.67 -19.37 9.84
C LEU A 94 11.92 -20.15 11.13
N PHE A 95 12.22 -19.44 12.21
CA PHE A 95 12.24 -19.99 13.56
C PHE A 95 11.10 -19.38 14.37
N TYR A 96 10.25 -20.24 14.93
CA TYR A 96 9.19 -19.84 15.85
C TYR A 96 9.39 -20.54 17.19
N TYR A 97 9.25 -19.79 18.29
CA TYR A 97 9.28 -20.33 19.64
C TYR A 97 8.17 -19.74 20.50
N ALA A 98 7.40 -20.62 21.14
CA ALA A 98 6.52 -20.30 22.25
C ALA A 98 6.93 -21.06 23.52
N GLY A 99 6.95 -20.39 24.67
CA GLY A 99 7.34 -20.97 25.95
C GLY A 99 8.04 -19.98 26.88
N HIS A 100 8.66 -20.47 27.95
CA HIS A 100 9.48 -19.64 28.84
C HIS A 100 10.77 -19.20 28.15
N GLY A 101 11.09 -17.91 28.29
CA GLY A 101 12.37 -17.35 27.90
C GLY A 101 12.90 -16.40 28.96
N VAL A 102 14.20 -16.46 29.23
CA VAL A 102 14.85 -15.61 30.25
C VAL A 102 16.00 -14.83 29.64
N GLN A 103 16.33 -13.73 30.30
CA GLN A 103 17.47 -12.91 29.95
C GLN A 103 18.54 -13.00 31.05
N SER A 104 19.79 -13.11 30.66
CA SER A 104 20.94 -13.07 31.56
C SER A 104 22.14 -12.42 30.88
N PHE A 105 22.74 -11.43 31.54
CA PHE A 105 23.91 -10.68 31.05
C PHE A 105 23.79 -10.19 29.59
N GLY A 106 22.60 -9.72 29.20
CA GLY A 106 22.34 -9.21 27.84
C GLY A 106 22.01 -10.28 26.81
N SER A 107 22.00 -11.56 27.18
CA SER A 107 21.71 -12.69 26.29
C SER A 107 20.35 -13.30 26.61
N ASN A 108 19.64 -13.71 25.56
CA ASN A 108 18.32 -14.36 25.67
C ASN A 108 18.47 -15.87 25.59
N TYR A 109 17.74 -16.59 26.44
CA TYR A 109 17.75 -18.03 26.53
C TYR A 109 16.35 -18.62 26.42
N LEU A 110 16.21 -19.67 25.62
CA LEU A 110 15.03 -20.50 25.50
C LEU A 110 15.10 -21.61 26.54
N LEU A 111 14.04 -21.79 27.33
CA LEU A 111 14.00 -22.81 28.37
C LEU A 111 13.39 -24.13 27.84
N PRO A 112 14.14 -25.25 27.89
CA PRO A 112 13.59 -26.58 27.65
C PRO A 112 12.61 -27.00 28.76
N VAL A 113 11.69 -27.93 28.48
CA VAL A 113 10.73 -28.41 29.50
C VAL A 113 11.40 -29.13 30.68
N SER A 114 12.59 -29.69 30.44
CA SER A 114 13.42 -30.37 31.42
C SER A 114 14.31 -29.42 32.23
N VAL A 115 14.20 -28.10 32.05
CA VAL A 115 15.08 -27.13 32.70
C VAL A 115 15.01 -27.28 34.22
N GLN A 116 16.17 -27.32 34.86
CA GLN A 116 16.33 -27.26 36.30
C GLN A 116 17.51 -26.33 36.55
N LEU A 117 17.29 -25.29 37.35
CA LEU A 117 18.27 -24.26 37.59
C LEU A 117 18.33 -23.98 39.08
N GLN A 118 19.52 -24.15 39.66
CA GLN A 118 19.79 -23.84 41.07
C GLN A 118 20.58 -22.55 41.21
N ASP A 119 21.58 -22.36 40.35
CA ASP A 119 22.40 -21.15 40.27
C ASP A 119 22.21 -20.47 38.91
N ALA A 120 22.27 -19.13 38.90
CA ALA A 120 22.18 -18.36 37.67
C ALA A 120 23.33 -18.66 36.69
N ALA A 121 24.50 -19.01 37.22
CA ALA A 121 25.70 -19.30 36.45
C ALA A 121 25.56 -20.54 35.55
N ASP A 122 24.63 -21.45 35.88
CA ASP A 122 24.44 -22.70 35.12
C ASP A 122 23.46 -22.54 33.94
N LEU A 123 22.91 -21.34 33.72
CA LEU A 123 21.85 -21.12 32.73
C LEU A 123 22.26 -21.54 31.32
N ASP A 124 23.49 -21.24 30.90
CA ASP A 124 24.01 -21.60 29.57
C ASP A 124 24.22 -23.13 29.40
N LEU A 125 24.43 -23.84 30.50
CA LEU A 125 24.56 -25.30 30.54
C LEU A 125 23.21 -26.00 30.38
N VAL A 126 22.12 -25.42 30.88
CA VAL A 126 20.79 -26.06 30.92
C VAL A 126 19.77 -25.46 29.96
N ALA A 127 19.98 -24.25 29.46
CA ALA A 127 19.13 -23.59 28.48
C ALA A 127 19.78 -23.54 27.09
N VAL A 128 19.10 -22.89 26.13
CA VAL A 128 19.60 -22.68 24.77
C VAL A 128 19.63 -21.20 24.45
N GLU A 129 20.82 -20.67 24.15
CA GLU A 129 21.00 -19.26 23.78
C GLU A 129 20.32 -18.96 22.43
N VAL A 130 19.47 -17.93 22.36
CA VAL A 130 18.77 -17.53 21.12
C VAL A 130 19.76 -17.09 20.03
N GLN A 131 20.87 -16.48 20.42
CA GLN A 131 21.93 -16.10 19.47
C GLN A 131 22.53 -17.31 18.74
N SER A 132 22.52 -18.50 19.35
CA SER A 132 22.95 -19.72 18.65
C SER A 132 22.05 -20.06 17.47
N VAL A 133 20.75 -19.80 17.57
CA VAL A 133 19.77 -19.97 16.50
C VAL A 133 20.02 -18.94 15.39
N LEU A 134 20.17 -17.66 15.75
CA LEU A 134 20.49 -16.59 14.81
C LEU A 134 21.81 -16.87 14.05
N ARG A 135 22.83 -17.41 14.73
CA ARG A 135 24.08 -17.84 14.07
C ARG A 135 23.85 -18.98 13.08
N GLN A 136 23.02 -19.98 13.42
CA GLN A 136 22.67 -21.04 12.47
C GLN A 136 21.97 -20.50 11.22
N MET A 137 21.01 -19.59 11.40
CA MET A 137 20.28 -18.96 10.29
C MET A 137 21.19 -18.05 9.45
N SER A 138 21.96 -17.17 10.08
CA SER A 138 22.87 -16.24 9.38
C SER A 138 23.98 -16.98 8.62
N SER A 139 24.57 -18.02 9.23
CA SER A 139 25.60 -18.84 8.55
C SER A 139 25.06 -19.67 7.40
N ALA A 140 23.74 -19.79 7.25
CA ALA A 140 23.17 -20.51 6.12
C ALA A 140 23.26 -19.74 4.80
N GLY A 141 23.44 -18.42 4.84
CA GLY A 141 23.60 -17.59 3.64
C GLY A 141 22.38 -17.56 2.73
N ASN A 142 21.21 -17.89 3.28
CA ASN A 142 19.94 -17.87 2.57
C ASN A 142 19.33 -16.46 2.54
N ARG A 143 18.40 -16.22 1.61
CA ARG A 143 17.90 -14.88 1.26
C ARG A 143 17.13 -14.21 2.38
N THR A 144 16.36 -14.98 3.15
CA THR A 144 15.48 -14.41 4.17
C THR A 144 15.43 -15.29 5.41
N ASN A 145 15.65 -14.67 6.56
CA ASN A 145 15.55 -15.29 7.88
C ASN A 145 14.48 -14.59 8.70
N ILE A 146 13.59 -15.34 9.32
CA ILE A 146 12.49 -14.82 10.12
C ILE A 146 12.54 -15.50 11.49
N MET A 147 12.59 -14.73 12.56
CA MET A 147 12.54 -15.23 13.93
C MET A 147 11.36 -14.61 14.66
N ILE A 148 10.48 -15.45 15.19
CA ILE A 148 9.27 -15.05 15.91
C ILE A 148 9.33 -15.66 17.31
N LEU A 149 9.33 -14.81 18.33
CA LEU A 149 9.44 -15.21 19.73
C LEU A 149 8.16 -14.82 20.48
N ASP A 150 7.32 -15.82 20.75
CA ASP A 150 6.17 -15.75 21.63
C ASP A 150 6.52 -16.32 23.01
N ALA A 151 7.59 -15.78 23.59
CA ALA A 151 8.08 -16.22 24.87
C ALA A 151 7.50 -15.38 26.01
N CYS A 152 6.97 -16.07 27.02
CA CYS A 152 6.59 -15.45 28.28
C CYS A 152 7.86 -14.94 28.96
N ARG A 153 7.81 -13.65 29.28
CA ARG A 153 8.91 -12.83 29.79
C ARG A 153 8.84 -12.66 31.30
N ASN A 154 8.14 -13.58 31.99
CA ASN A 154 8.21 -13.69 33.45
C ASN A 154 9.41 -14.57 33.79
N ASN A 155 10.23 -14.15 34.75
CA ASN A 155 11.28 -15.01 35.26
C ASN A 155 10.63 -16.15 36.09
N PRO A 156 10.65 -17.41 35.64
CA PRO A 156 10.08 -18.50 36.41
C PRO A 156 10.95 -18.87 37.63
N PHE A 157 12.16 -18.33 37.72
CA PHE A 157 13.11 -18.52 38.82
C PHE A 157 13.17 -17.26 39.69
N SER A 158 12.03 -16.84 40.23
CA SER A 158 11.91 -15.64 41.09
C SER A 158 12.81 -15.68 42.35
N ALA A 159 13.26 -16.87 42.75
CA ALA A 159 14.23 -17.06 43.84
C ALA A 159 15.68 -16.69 43.46
N ILE A 160 15.98 -16.43 42.20
CA ILE A 160 17.33 -16.13 41.70
C ILE A 160 17.41 -14.64 41.31
N PRO A 161 18.01 -13.77 42.15
CA PRO A 161 18.01 -12.31 41.94
C PRO A 161 18.71 -11.84 40.66
N ALA A 162 19.60 -12.68 40.10
CA ALA A 162 20.37 -12.35 38.89
C ALA A 162 19.51 -12.28 37.61
N PHE A 163 18.35 -12.92 37.62
CA PHE A 163 17.36 -12.84 36.54
C PHE A 163 16.30 -11.83 36.96
N GLY A 164 16.48 -10.56 36.62
CA GLY A 164 15.46 -9.54 36.92
C GLY A 164 14.12 -9.90 36.28
N ASP A 165 13.03 -9.25 36.72
CA ASP A 165 11.68 -9.43 36.13
C ASP A 165 11.53 -8.80 34.73
N ASN A 166 12.65 -8.45 34.10
CA ASN A 166 12.69 -7.84 32.79
C ASN A 166 12.55 -8.94 31.73
N GLY A 167 11.74 -8.67 30.72
CA GLY A 167 11.66 -9.56 29.57
C GLY A 167 12.95 -9.66 28.74
N LEU A 168 12.90 -10.43 27.64
CA LEU A 168 14.04 -10.62 26.73
C LEU A 168 14.72 -9.29 26.34
N ALA A 169 16.05 -9.30 26.34
CA ALA A 169 16.89 -8.22 25.84
C ALA A 169 16.63 -7.98 24.35
N GLU A 170 16.80 -6.74 23.92
CA GLU A 170 16.80 -6.41 22.51
C GLU A 170 18.00 -7.07 21.81
N MET A 171 17.74 -7.76 20.69
CA MET A 171 18.76 -8.35 19.84
C MET A 171 18.85 -7.59 18.52
N LYS A 172 20.07 -7.38 18.04
CA LYS A 172 20.31 -6.84 16.69
C LYS A 172 20.09 -7.94 15.66
N ALA A 173 19.18 -7.71 14.72
CA ALA A 173 18.94 -8.62 13.60
C ALA A 173 20.16 -8.61 12.65
N PRO A 174 20.74 -9.78 12.31
CA PRO A 174 21.71 -9.86 11.22
C PRO A 174 21.09 -9.42 9.89
N THR A 175 21.91 -8.99 8.92
CA THR A 175 21.44 -8.68 7.56
C THR A 175 20.63 -9.84 6.98
N GLY A 176 19.50 -9.52 6.34
CA GLY A 176 18.57 -10.52 5.81
C GLY A 176 17.66 -11.16 6.87
N THR A 177 17.60 -10.62 8.10
CA THR A 177 16.79 -11.17 9.19
C THR A 177 15.66 -10.22 9.61
N PHE A 178 14.46 -10.77 9.78
CA PHE A 178 13.33 -10.16 10.45
C PHE A 178 13.13 -10.80 11.82
N LEU A 179 12.98 -9.98 12.86
CA LEU A 179 12.84 -10.43 14.24
C LEU A 179 11.57 -9.85 14.84
N ALA A 180 10.69 -10.70 15.36
CA ALA A 180 9.45 -10.31 16.00
C ALA A 180 9.35 -10.89 17.41
N TYR A 181 8.80 -10.08 18.31
CA TYR A 181 8.51 -10.42 19.70
C TYR A 181 7.05 -10.18 20.00
N ALA A 182 6.44 -11.08 20.78
CA ALA A 182 5.05 -10.94 21.21
C ALA A 182 4.78 -9.67 22.04
N THR A 183 5.79 -9.11 22.69
CA THR A 183 5.70 -7.87 23.47
C THR A 183 7.02 -7.08 23.39
N ALA A 184 6.97 -5.81 23.77
CA ALA A 184 8.11 -4.92 23.77
C ALA A 184 9.27 -5.42 24.66
N PRO A 185 10.54 -5.12 24.30
CA PRO A 185 11.70 -5.33 25.18
C PRO A 185 11.41 -4.88 26.63
N GLY A 186 11.73 -5.73 27.61
CA GLY A 186 11.48 -5.46 29.03
C GLY A 186 10.03 -5.62 29.54
N SER A 187 9.03 -5.83 28.68
CA SER A 187 7.61 -6.02 29.08
C SER A 187 7.18 -7.50 29.10
N VAL A 188 6.04 -7.84 29.72
CA VAL A 188 5.52 -9.22 29.80
C VAL A 188 4.43 -9.47 28.73
N ALA A 189 4.37 -10.68 28.17
CA ALA A 189 3.33 -11.10 27.23
C ALA A 189 2.19 -11.79 27.98
N LEU A 190 0.95 -11.61 27.53
CA LEU A 190 -0.21 -12.27 28.11
C LEU A 190 -0.42 -13.63 27.48
N ASP A 191 -0.63 -14.64 28.32
CA ASP A 191 -0.98 -15.98 27.85
C ASP A 191 -2.33 -15.95 27.08
N GLY A 192 -3.27 -15.10 27.49
CA GLY A 192 -4.62 -15.03 26.92
C GLY A 192 -5.61 -15.96 27.65
N ALA A 193 -6.91 -15.80 27.39
CA ALA A 193 -7.93 -16.73 27.90
C ALA A 193 -7.91 -18.01 27.06
N ALA A 194 -8.01 -19.18 27.72
CA ALA A 194 -8.03 -20.54 27.18
C ALA A 194 -8.00 -20.66 25.63
N GLY A 195 -6.85 -21.04 25.06
CA GLY A 195 -6.66 -21.17 23.61
C GLY A 195 -5.23 -20.85 23.17
N ASN A 196 -5.11 -20.18 22.03
CA ASN A 196 -3.82 -19.66 21.54
C ASN A 196 -3.56 -18.26 22.11
N SER A 197 -2.30 -17.86 22.22
CA SER A 197 -1.93 -16.51 22.66
C SER A 197 -2.52 -15.45 21.71
N PRO A 198 -2.85 -14.23 22.18
CA PRO A 198 -3.36 -13.16 21.32
C PRO A 198 -2.40 -12.82 20.17
N PHE A 199 -1.10 -12.91 20.43
CA PHE A 199 -0.06 -12.66 19.44
C PHE A 199 -0.03 -13.75 18.38
N THR A 200 0.03 -15.03 18.78
CA THR A 200 0.07 -16.14 17.85
C THR A 200 -1.23 -16.25 17.05
N ALA A 201 -2.39 -16.03 17.67
CA ALA A 201 -3.66 -15.99 16.96
C ALA A 201 -3.71 -14.90 15.88
N ALA A 202 -3.16 -13.71 16.15
CA ALA A 202 -3.06 -12.63 15.16
C ALA A 202 -2.08 -12.97 14.03
N VAL A 203 -0.89 -13.47 14.36
CA VAL A 203 0.12 -13.90 13.38
C VAL A 203 -0.45 -14.97 12.45
N ALA A 204 -1.04 -16.03 12.99
CA ALA A 204 -1.58 -17.14 12.21
C ALA A 204 -2.75 -16.72 11.30
N ARG A 205 -3.55 -15.72 11.72
CA ARG A 205 -4.65 -15.16 10.92
C ARG A 205 -4.15 -14.32 9.75
N LEU A 206 -3.06 -13.56 9.94
CA LEU A 206 -2.57 -12.61 8.94
C LEU A 206 -1.56 -13.21 7.95
N MET A 207 -0.82 -14.26 8.33
CA MET A 207 0.12 -14.96 7.43
C MET A 207 -0.48 -15.37 6.07
N PRO A 208 -1.73 -15.88 5.99
CA PRO A 208 -2.32 -16.29 4.71
C PRO A 208 -2.75 -15.12 3.81
N THR A 209 -2.60 -13.86 4.24
CA THR A 209 -3.05 -12.70 3.46
C THR A 209 -2.19 -12.56 2.18
N PRO A 210 -2.77 -12.71 0.97
CA PRO A 210 -2.01 -12.66 -0.28
C PRO A 210 -1.26 -11.34 -0.47
N GLY A 211 0.04 -11.40 -0.74
CA GLY A 211 0.85 -10.23 -1.07
C GLY A 211 1.12 -9.27 0.10
N LEU A 212 0.71 -9.59 1.32
CA LEU A 212 0.94 -8.73 2.47
C LEU A 212 2.42 -8.81 2.90
N ALA A 213 3.14 -7.71 2.70
CA ALA A 213 4.53 -7.58 3.12
C ALA A 213 4.68 -7.80 4.64
N ILE A 214 5.71 -8.52 5.07
CA ILE A 214 5.90 -8.91 6.47
C ILE A 214 5.93 -7.72 7.44
N GLU A 215 6.54 -6.60 7.07
CA GLU A 215 6.54 -5.38 7.90
C GLU A 215 5.12 -4.84 8.11
N GLN A 216 4.30 -4.84 7.06
CA GLN A 216 2.89 -4.41 7.15
C GLN A 216 2.06 -5.44 7.92
N MET A 217 2.33 -6.73 7.72
CA MET A 217 1.69 -7.81 8.47
C MET A 217 1.92 -7.64 9.97
N PHE A 218 3.17 -7.46 10.41
CA PHE A 218 3.47 -7.30 11.84
C PHE A 218 3.00 -5.96 12.42
N LYS A 219 2.89 -4.90 11.59
CA LYS A 219 2.16 -3.69 11.99
C LYS A 219 0.69 -3.99 12.28
N GLN A 220 0.02 -4.80 11.46
CA GLN A 220 -1.37 -5.21 11.70
C GLN A 220 -1.50 -6.13 12.91
N VAL A 221 -0.60 -7.11 13.08
CA VAL A 221 -0.50 -7.94 14.29
C VAL A 221 -0.44 -7.06 15.54
N ARG A 222 0.40 -6.02 15.53
CA ARG A 222 0.53 -5.08 16.65
C ARG A 222 -0.79 -4.40 16.99
N VAL A 223 -1.52 -3.90 15.97
CA VAL A 223 -2.84 -3.27 16.16
C VAL A 223 -3.85 -4.25 16.75
N GLU A 224 -3.89 -5.47 16.24
CA GLU A 224 -4.83 -6.49 16.71
C GLU A 224 -4.53 -6.94 18.14
N VAL A 225 -3.26 -7.12 18.50
CA VAL A 225 -2.85 -7.50 19.86
C VAL A 225 -3.12 -6.38 20.86
N ILE A 226 -2.80 -5.12 20.52
CA ILE A 226 -3.13 -3.97 21.38
C ILE A 226 -4.64 -3.93 21.63
N ARG A 227 -5.45 -4.11 20.58
CA ARG A 227 -6.92 -4.13 20.71
C ARG A 227 -7.39 -5.30 21.59
N ALA A 228 -6.92 -6.52 21.31
CA ALA A 228 -7.35 -7.73 22.02
C ALA A 228 -6.93 -7.74 23.50
N THR A 229 -5.84 -7.05 23.85
CA THR A 229 -5.31 -6.98 25.21
C THR A 229 -5.67 -5.69 25.94
N GLY A 230 -6.47 -4.81 25.34
CA GLY A 230 -6.80 -3.51 25.93
C GLY A 230 -5.57 -2.61 26.16
N GLY A 231 -4.51 -2.79 25.36
CA GLY A 231 -3.24 -2.07 25.47
C GLY A 231 -2.22 -2.68 26.44
N ALA A 232 -2.52 -3.80 27.10
CA ALA A 232 -1.61 -4.44 28.04
C ALA A 232 -0.40 -5.10 27.36
N GLN A 233 -0.48 -5.42 26.07
CA GLN A 233 0.60 -6.03 25.30
C GLN A 233 0.81 -5.27 23.99
N THR A 234 2.06 -4.95 23.69
CA THR A 234 2.45 -4.29 22.44
C THR A 234 3.56 -5.10 21.75
N PRO A 235 3.25 -5.85 20.68
CA PRO A 235 4.26 -6.54 19.89
C PRO A 235 5.32 -5.61 19.34
N TRP A 236 6.54 -6.13 19.20
CA TRP A 236 7.70 -5.39 18.73
C TRP A 236 8.44 -6.16 17.66
N ASP A 237 8.99 -5.46 16.67
CA ASP A 237 9.75 -6.05 15.59
C ASP A 237 10.96 -5.20 15.21
N SER A 238 11.94 -5.86 14.60
CA SER A 238 13.14 -5.26 14.04
C SER A 238 13.46 -5.97 12.72
N SER A 239 13.66 -5.19 11.65
CA SER A 239 13.94 -5.71 10.32
C SER A 239 15.31 -5.27 9.85
N SER A 240 16.07 -6.21 9.30
CA SER A 240 17.24 -5.98 8.46
C SER A 240 17.11 -6.74 7.14
N LEU A 241 15.87 -7.02 6.72
CA LEU A 241 15.58 -7.62 5.42
C LEU A 241 16.07 -6.72 4.29
N THR A 242 16.62 -7.35 3.24
CA THR A 242 17.10 -6.67 2.04
C THR A 242 16.23 -6.95 0.82
N SER A 243 15.22 -7.82 0.97
CA SER A 243 14.26 -8.18 -0.07
C SER A 243 12.85 -8.23 0.51
N ASN A 244 11.85 -7.91 -0.31
CA ASN A 244 10.45 -8.05 0.10
C ASN A 244 10.12 -9.52 0.37
N PHE A 245 9.39 -9.76 1.45
CA PHE A 245 8.87 -11.07 1.79
C PHE A 245 7.37 -10.97 2.13
N ALA A 246 6.60 -11.90 1.56
CA ALA A 246 5.20 -12.14 1.91
C ALA A 246 5.01 -13.64 2.12
N PHE A 247 4.26 -14.00 3.16
CA PHE A 247 3.99 -15.39 3.52
C PHE A 247 3.13 -16.10 2.47
N SER A 248 2.09 -15.43 1.98
CA SER A 248 1.34 -15.86 0.80
C SER A 248 1.71 -14.98 -0.39
N GLU A 249 1.98 -15.59 -1.54
CA GLU A 249 2.16 -14.83 -2.77
C GLU A 249 0.89 -14.04 -3.10
N ALA A 250 1.07 -12.83 -3.65
CA ALA A 250 -0.06 -12.11 -4.21
C ALA A 250 -0.60 -12.92 -5.38
N GLU A 251 -1.92 -13.12 -5.43
CA GLU A 251 -2.54 -13.75 -6.59
C GLU A 251 -2.22 -12.89 -7.81
N LYS A 252 -1.45 -13.46 -8.76
CA LYS A 252 -1.18 -12.79 -10.02
C LYS A 252 -2.47 -12.84 -10.81
N LEU A 253 -3.26 -11.75 -10.71
CA LEU A 253 -4.46 -11.56 -11.52
C LEU A 253 -4.11 -11.83 -12.98
N SER A 254 -4.84 -12.75 -13.61
CA SER A 254 -4.70 -12.97 -15.04
C SER A 254 -5.09 -11.69 -15.80
N SER A 255 -4.72 -11.57 -17.07
CA SER A 255 -5.21 -10.46 -17.91
C SER A 255 -6.73 -10.34 -17.87
N ARG A 256 -7.42 -11.48 -17.80
CA ARG A 256 -8.88 -11.58 -17.66
C ARG A 256 -9.37 -11.09 -16.30
N ASP A 257 -8.67 -11.40 -15.21
CA ASP A 257 -9.02 -10.86 -13.89
C ASP A 257 -8.74 -9.35 -13.79
N LEU A 258 -7.72 -8.84 -14.50
CA LEU A 258 -7.46 -7.40 -14.56
C LEU A 258 -8.56 -6.64 -15.31
N GLU A 259 -9.03 -7.19 -16.44
CA GLU A 259 -10.19 -6.66 -17.18
C GLU A 259 -11.46 -6.71 -16.31
N ALA A 260 -11.70 -7.85 -15.65
CA ALA A 260 -12.81 -8.02 -14.71
C ALA A 260 -12.74 -7.00 -13.57
N ARG A 261 -11.55 -6.80 -12.98
CA ARG A 261 -11.35 -5.80 -11.93
C ARG A 261 -11.74 -4.40 -12.40
N GLN A 262 -11.28 -3.98 -13.57
CA GLN A 262 -11.60 -2.65 -14.09
C GLN A 262 -13.10 -2.46 -14.28
N PHE A 263 -13.79 -3.48 -14.81
CA PHE A 263 -15.23 -3.41 -14.98
C PHE A 263 -15.95 -3.44 -13.62
N TRP A 264 -15.55 -4.34 -12.72
CA TRP A 264 -16.14 -4.49 -11.39
C TRP A 264 -16.06 -3.20 -10.56
N GLU A 265 -14.87 -2.59 -10.50
CA GLU A 265 -14.65 -1.31 -9.80
C GLU A 265 -15.52 -0.19 -10.36
N SER A 266 -15.85 -0.21 -11.65
CA SER A 266 -16.72 0.80 -12.27
C SER A 266 -18.21 0.65 -11.92
N ILE A 267 -18.67 -0.55 -11.51
CA ILE A 267 -20.09 -0.84 -11.30
C ILE A 267 -20.45 -1.15 -9.84
N LYS A 268 -19.51 -1.59 -9.00
CA LYS A 268 -19.85 -2.09 -7.65
C LYS A 268 -20.50 -1.02 -6.76
N ASP A 269 -20.14 0.24 -6.94
CA ASP A 269 -20.69 1.35 -6.16
C ASP A 269 -22.02 1.87 -6.74
N THR A 270 -22.36 1.55 -8.00
CA THR A 270 -23.65 1.93 -8.59
C THR A 270 -24.81 1.13 -7.99
N ARG A 271 -24.51 -0.07 -7.46
CA ARG A 271 -25.48 -1.02 -6.92
C ARG A 271 -26.63 -1.34 -7.89
N ASP A 272 -26.41 -1.19 -9.19
CA ASP A 272 -27.40 -1.51 -10.23
C ASP A 272 -27.42 -3.03 -10.49
N ALA A 273 -28.57 -3.67 -10.23
CA ALA A 273 -28.73 -5.11 -10.38
C ALA A 273 -28.45 -5.60 -11.82
N VAL A 274 -28.79 -4.81 -12.84
CA VAL A 274 -28.56 -5.17 -14.25
C VAL A 274 -27.07 -5.13 -14.58
N GLN A 275 -26.34 -4.10 -14.13
CA GLN A 275 -24.89 -4.02 -14.31
C GLN A 275 -24.16 -5.17 -13.63
N ILE A 276 -24.57 -5.52 -12.41
CA ILE A 276 -23.98 -6.64 -11.67
C ILE A 276 -24.29 -7.98 -12.37
N MET A 277 -25.51 -8.17 -12.89
CA MET A 277 -25.84 -9.36 -13.70
C MET A 277 -25.04 -9.43 -15.00
N LEU A 278 -24.80 -8.31 -15.68
CA LEU A 278 -23.97 -8.25 -16.88
C LEU A 278 -22.51 -8.60 -16.58
N PHE A 279 -21.98 -8.11 -15.47
CA PHE A 279 -20.67 -8.49 -14.97
C PHE A 279 -20.57 -10.00 -14.73
N LEU A 280 -21.51 -10.58 -13.99
CA LEU A 280 -21.54 -12.02 -13.71
C LEU A 280 -21.69 -12.87 -14.98
N ARG A 281 -22.36 -12.35 -16.02
CA ARG A 281 -22.46 -13.04 -17.31
C ARG A 281 -21.14 -13.05 -18.09
N GLY A 282 -20.38 -11.96 -18.04
CA GLY A 282 -19.13 -11.82 -18.79
C GLY A 282 -17.88 -12.35 -18.06
N TYR A 283 -17.90 -12.27 -16.73
CA TYR A 283 -16.76 -12.50 -15.84
C TYR A 283 -17.08 -13.42 -14.64
N GLY A 284 -18.15 -14.23 -14.75
CA GLY A 284 -18.58 -15.14 -13.68
C GLY A 284 -17.59 -16.26 -13.32
N ASP A 285 -16.51 -16.39 -14.11
CA ASP A 285 -15.37 -17.28 -13.93
C ASP A 285 -14.16 -16.65 -13.22
N THR A 286 -14.21 -15.33 -12.94
CA THR A 286 -13.10 -14.58 -12.33
C THR A 286 -13.19 -14.51 -10.81
N VAL A 287 -12.11 -14.08 -10.16
CA VAL A 287 -12.04 -13.95 -8.68
C VAL A 287 -13.06 -12.99 -8.08
N PHE A 288 -13.63 -12.08 -8.89
CA PHE A 288 -14.62 -11.08 -8.46
C PHE A 288 -16.07 -11.60 -8.51
N ALA A 289 -16.30 -12.79 -9.06
CA ALA A 289 -17.65 -13.31 -9.25
C ALA A 289 -18.41 -13.54 -7.92
N GLU A 290 -17.72 -13.96 -6.86
CA GLU A 290 -18.35 -14.17 -5.55
C GLU A 290 -18.77 -12.85 -4.88
N GLU A 291 -17.93 -11.82 -4.97
CA GLU A 291 -18.26 -10.48 -4.48
C GLU A 291 -19.49 -9.93 -5.23
N ALA A 292 -19.52 -10.09 -6.55
CA ALA A 292 -20.64 -9.67 -7.39
C ALA A 292 -21.95 -10.44 -7.09
N ARG A 293 -21.90 -11.75 -6.84
CA ARG A 293 -23.07 -12.54 -6.42
C ARG A 293 -23.61 -12.07 -5.07
N THR A 294 -22.71 -11.76 -4.14
CA THR A 294 -23.06 -11.24 -2.81
C THR A 294 -23.74 -9.89 -2.95
N LEU A 295 -23.14 -8.96 -3.69
CA LEU A 295 -23.73 -7.64 -3.91
C LEU A 295 -25.08 -7.72 -4.61
N LEU A 296 -25.24 -8.56 -5.63
CA LEU A 296 -26.51 -8.76 -6.32
C LEU A 296 -27.60 -9.24 -5.35
N THR A 297 -27.25 -10.17 -4.46
CA THR A 297 -28.17 -10.70 -3.44
C THR A 297 -28.63 -9.57 -2.50
N ASP A 298 -27.69 -8.74 -2.04
CA ASP A 298 -27.99 -7.60 -1.17
C ASP A 298 -28.89 -6.56 -1.87
N VAL A 299 -28.60 -6.23 -3.13
CA VAL A 299 -29.40 -5.27 -3.92
C VAL A 299 -30.83 -5.79 -4.10
N ILE A 300 -30.99 -7.05 -4.51
CA ILE A 300 -32.32 -7.66 -4.70
C ILE A 300 -33.08 -7.72 -3.36
N ALA A 301 -32.40 -8.04 -2.26
CA ALA A 301 -33.01 -8.08 -0.94
C ALA A 301 -33.51 -6.69 -0.50
N GLN A 302 -32.75 -5.63 -0.78
CA GLN A 302 -33.16 -4.24 -0.51
C GLN A 302 -34.36 -3.81 -1.37
N GLU A 303 -34.37 -4.14 -2.66
CA GLU A 303 -35.50 -3.86 -3.54
C GLU A 303 -36.79 -4.59 -3.09
N LEU A 304 -36.67 -5.84 -2.64
CA LEU A 304 -37.80 -6.63 -2.12
C LEU A 304 -38.29 -6.16 -0.74
N ALA A 305 -37.40 -5.59 0.08
CA ALA A 305 -37.75 -5.06 1.40
C ALA A 305 -38.52 -3.74 1.36
N GLY A 306 -38.68 -3.12 0.18
CA GLY A 306 -39.43 -1.87 0.01
C GLY A 306 -38.70 -0.63 0.56
N GLU A 307 -37.44 -0.78 0.99
CA GLU A 307 -36.54 0.33 1.25
C GLU A 307 -35.97 0.79 -0.09
N ALA A 308 -36.73 1.64 -0.78
CA ALA A 308 -36.23 2.36 -1.93
C ALA A 308 -34.93 3.06 -1.52
N ALA A 309 -33.82 2.65 -2.13
CA ALA A 309 -32.62 3.47 -2.18
C ALA A 309 -33.05 4.89 -2.61
N PRO A 310 -32.43 5.96 -2.07
CA PRO A 310 -32.74 7.30 -2.56
C PRO A 310 -32.50 7.28 -4.07
N ALA A 311 -33.58 7.43 -4.83
CA ALA A 311 -33.48 7.61 -6.26
C ALA A 311 -32.51 8.77 -6.46
N SER A 312 -31.35 8.50 -7.04
CA SER A 312 -30.54 9.54 -7.66
C SER A 312 -31.49 10.26 -8.59
N ALA A 313 -31.91 11.46 -8.21
CA ALA A 313 -32.80 12.26 -9.01
C ALA A 313 -32.16 12.36 -10.40
N THR A 314 -32.77 11.74 -11.39
CA THR A 314 -32.49 12.10 -12.77
C THR A 314 -32.84 13.59 -12.85
N PRO A 315 -31.92 14.50 -13.20
CA PRO A 315 -32.31 15.88 -13.41
C PRO A 315 -33.39 15.85 -14.48
N ALA A 316 -34.59 16.34 -14.16
CA ALA A 316 -35.60 16.54 -15.17
C ALA A 316 -34.97 17.47 -16.21
N GLY A 317 -34.86 17.00 -17.46
CA GLY A 317 -34.31 17.80 -18.55
C GLY A 317 -35.07 19.12 -18.71
N PRO A 318 -34.52 20.06 -19.49
CA PRO A 318 -35.08 21.40 -19.61
C PRO A 318 -36.52 21.31 -20.10
N SER A 319 -37.40 22.15 -19.55
CA SER A 319 -38.76 22.26 -20.06
C SER A 319 -38.75 22.68 -21.54
N SER A 320 -39.79 22.35 -22.30
CA SER A 320 -39.88 22.78 -23.72
C SER A 320 -39.82 24.29 -23.91
N GLU A 321 -40.17 25.05 -22.87
CA GLU A 321 -40.07 26.51 -22.86
C GLU A 321 -38.65 27.01 -22.56
N GLU A 322 -37.95 26.34 -21.64
CA GLU A 322 -36.54 26.59 -21.35
C GLU A 322 -35.66 26.32 -22.57
N GLN A 323 -35.88 25.18 -23.24
CA GLN A 323 -35.14 24.82 -24.46
C GLN A 323 -35.35 25.87 -25.57
N ARG A 324 -36.59 26.35 -25.79
CA ARG A 324 -36.86 27.41 -26.77
C ARG A 324 -36.15 28.72 -26.44
N LEU A 325 -36.12 29.11 -25.17
CA LEU A 325 -35.48 30.35 -24.75
C LEU A 325 -33.97 30.26 -24.85
N PHE A 326 -33.40 29.09 -24.55
CA PHE A 326 -31.99 28.80 -24.76
C PHE A 326 -31.62 28.84 -26.25
N ASP A 327 -32.35 28.13 -27.11
CA ASP A 327 -32.10 28.12 -28.57
C ASP A 327 -32.22 29.53 -29.17
N ALA A 328 -33.17 30.33 -28.69
CA ALA A 328 -33.34 31.72 -29.11
C ALA A 328 -32.18 32.63 -28.64
N ALA A 329 -31.68 32.44 -27.42
CA ALA A 329 -30.52 33.16 -26.91
C ALA A 329 -29.25 32.79 -27.69
N GLN A 330 -29.09 31.51 -28.01
CA GLN A 330 -27.99 31.00 -28.82
C GLN A 330 -28.02 31.53 -30.25
N ALA A 331 -29.21 31.58 -30.88
CA ALA A 331 -29.38 32.15 -32.21
C ALA A 331 -29.13 33.67 -32.26
N GLN A 332 -29.42 34.40 -31.18
CA GLN A 332 -29.15 35.83 -31.07
C GLN A 332 -27.68 36.14 -30.76
N GLY A 333 -27.00 35.29 -29.97
CA GLY A 333 -25.58 35.42 -29.65
C GLY A 333 -25.20 36.75 -28.99
N SER A 334 -26.13 37.37 -28.26
CA SER A 334 -25.94 38.69 -27.64
C SER A 334 -26.10 38.62 -26.13
N ILE A 335 -25.42 39.52 -25.41
CA ILE A 335 -25.50 39.63 -23.94
C ILE A 335 -26.96 39.74 -23.48
N ALA A 336 -27.77 40.57 -24.15
CA ALA A 336 -29.19 40.76 -23.83
C ALA A 336 -30.04 39.51 -24.08
N GLY A 337 -29.67 38.68 -25.06
CA GLY A 337 -30.33 37.40 -25.33
C GLY A 337 -30.08 36.40 -24.19
N TRP A 338 -28.84 36.27 -23.76
CA TRP A 338 -28.45 35.39 -22.66
C TRP A 338 -28.93 35.85 -21.29
N GLN A 339 -28.91 37.17 -21.02
CA GLN A 339 -29.49 37.74 -19.79
C GLN A 339 -30.99 37.46 -19.67
N ARG A 340 -31.75 37.54 -20.78
CA ARG A 340 -33.18 37.20 -20.78
C ARG A 340 -33.43 35.72 -20.47
N TYR A 341 -32.56 34.81 -20.94
CA TYR A 341 -32.65 33.40 -20.55
C TYR A 341 -32.41 33.25 -19.04
N LEU A 342 -31.37 33.89 -18.49
CA LEU A 342 -31.03 33.83 -17.06
C LEU A 342 -32.09 34.46 -16.16
N GLU A 343 -32.83 35.47 -16.63
CA GLU A 343 -33.96 36.04 -15.90
C GLU A 343 -35.14 35.06 -15.79
N GLY A 344 -35.38 34.26 -16.83
CA GLY A 344 -36.45 33.26 -16.85
C GLY A 344 -36.07 31.96 -16.13
N TYR A 345 -34.80 31.57 -16.19
CA TYR A 345 -34.28 30.30 -15.67
C TYR A 345 -32.93 30.49 -14.95
N PRO A 346 -32.90 31.20 -13.80
CA PRO A 346 -31.67 31.49 -13.07
C PRO A 346 -30.97 30.23 -12.53
N ASP A 347 -31.76 29.19 -12.21
CA ASP A 347 -31.29 27.87 -11.78
C ASP A 347 -31.60 26.78 -12.82
N GLY A 348 -31.78 27.18 -14.09
CA GLY A 348 -32.12 26.29 -15.19
C GLY A 348 -30.99 25.34 -15.60
N THR A 349 -31.33 24.32 -16.39
CA THR A 349 -30.40 23.32 -16.92
C THR A 349 -29.23 23.95 -17.67
N PHE A 350 -29.43 25.12 -18.29
CA PHE A 350 -28.38 25.83 -19.04
C PHE A 350 -27.93 27.15 -18.41
N ALA A 351 -28.27 27.41 -17.14
CA ALA A 351 -27.94 28.66 -16.46
C ALA A 351 -26.42 28.92 -16.38
N GLU A 352 -25.63 27.87 -16.14
CA GLU A 352 -24.18 27.95 -16.10
C GLU A 352 -23.58 28.30 -17.47
N TYR A 353 -24.10 27.67 -18.54
CA TYR A 353 -23.69 27.95 -19.91
C TYR A 353 -24.00 29.40 -20.31
N ALA A 354 -25.24 29.85 -20.07
CA ALA A 354 -25.66 31.21 -20.40
C ALA A 354 -24.91 32.28 -19.60
N SER A 355 -24.57 32.00 -18.33
CA SER A 355 -23.73 32.90 -17.51
C SER A 355 -22.31 33.00 -18.07
N GLY A 356 -21.76 31.88 -18.53
CA GLY A 356 -20.46 31.84 -19.22
C GLY A 356 -20.46 32.67 -20.51
N GLU A 357 -21.51 32.59 -21.32
CA GLU A 357 -21.64 33.38 -22.56
C GLU A 357 -21.81 34.88 -22.27
N VAL A 358 -22.58 35.28 -21.25
CA VAL A 358 -22.66 36.68 -20.82
C VAL A 358 -21.28 37.20 -20.40
N ALA A 359 -20.54 36.42 -19.62
CA ALA A 359 -19.19 36.80 -19.18
C ALA A 359 -18.23 36.91 -20.38
N ALA A 360 -18.27 35.96 -21.32
CA ALA A 360 -17.43 35.95 -22.51
C ALA A 360 -17.75 37.13 -23.45
N LEU A 361 -19.02 37.39 -23.71
CA LEU A 361 -19.45 38.50 -24.57
C LEU A 361 -19.23 39.87 -23.90
N SER A 362 -19.37 39.96 -22.57
CA SER A 362 -19.05 41.18 -21.82
C SER A 362 -17.56 41.47 -21.81
N ALA A 363 -16.72 40.42 -21.70
CA ALA A 363 -15.28 40.54 -21.85
C ALA A 363 -14.87 40.93 -23.28
N ALA A 364 -15.58 40.42 -24.30
CA ALA A 364 -15.37 40.77 -25.70
C ALA A 364 -15.88 42.19 -26.07
N ALA A 365 -16.90 42.69 -25.36
CA ALA A 365 -17.46 44.03 -25.54
C ALA A 365 -16.66 45.14 -24.81
N GLY A 366 -15.57 44.78 -24.12
CA GLY A 366 -14.65 45.72 -23.47
C GLY A 366 -13.78 46.49 -24.47
N ASN A 367 -14.37 47.42 -25.20
CA ASN A 367 -13.72 48.66 -25.66
C ASN A 367 -14.68 49.82 -25.39
N ASP A 368 -14.30 50.67 -24.45
CA ASP A 368 -14.99 51.85 -23.95
C ASP A 368 -15.05 52.95 -25.03
N PRO A 369 -16.20 53.65 -25.21
CA PRO A 369 -16.12 55.04 -25.59
C PRO A 369 -17.05 55.97 -24.78
N ASP A 370 -16.43 57.10 -24.40
CA ASP A 370 -16.96 58.43 -24.04
C ASP A 370 -17.56 58.60 -22.63
N GLY A 371 -17.09 59.49 -21.73
CA GLY A 371 -16.16 60.61 -21.83
C GLY A 371 -16.76 61.88 -21.20
N ALA A 372 -16.13 62.42 -20.13
CA ALA A 372 -15.93 63.87 -19.88
C ALA A 372 -15.42 64.16 -18.45
N GLY A 373 -14.18 64.63 -18.34
CA GLY A 373 -13.61 65.24 -17.12
C GLY A 373 -12.08 65.18 -17.01
N ALA A 374 -11.37 65.93 -17.86
CA ALA A 374 -9.91 66.13 -17.81
C ALA A 374 -9.46 67.00 -16.58
N PRO A 375 -8.15 67.21 -16.27
CA PRO A 375 -6.97 66.88 -17.07
C PRO A 375 -5.72 66.33 -16.33
N GLY A 376 -4.86 65.61 -17.07
CA GLY A 376 -3.45 65.35 -16.72
C GLY A 376 -2.73 64.67 -17.90
N PRO A 377 -1.50 65.08 -18.28
CA PRO A 377 -0.99 64.88 -19.64
C PRO A 377 -0.55 63.45 -19.95
N ALA A 378 -0.77 63.09 -21.23
CA ALA A 378 -0.34 61.94 -22.02
C ALA A 378 0.36 60.76 -21.32
N PRO A 379 -0.23 59.55 -21.33
CA PRO A 379 0.53 58.34 -21.03
C PRO A 379 1.51 58.05 -22.17
N GLU A 380 2.77 58.06 -21.79
CA GLU A 380 3.91 57.51 -22.51
C GLU A 380 3.62 56.08 -22.98
N VAL A 381 4.19 55.74 -24.14
CA VAL A 381 4.21 54.39 -24.71
C VAL A 381 4.81 53.43 -23.68
N ILE A 382 3.99 52.66 -22.96
CA ILE A 382 4.50 51.52 -22.19
C ILE A 382 4.59 50.36 -23.17
N ALA A 383 5.81 50.20 -23.70
CA ALA A 383 6.26 49.02 -24.40
C ALA A 383 5.90 47.74 -23.62
N ALA A 384 5.68 46.66 -24.36
CA ALA A 384 5.55 45.31 -23.82
C ALA A 384 6.52 45.10 -22.65
N ALA A 385 5.97 44.75 -21.48
CA ALA A 385 6.77 44.44 -20.31
C ALA A 385 7.85 43.42 -20.71
N PRO A 386 9.13 43.66 -20.37
CA PRO A 386 10.20 42.75 -20.72
C PRO A 386 9.92 41.39 -20.09
N ALA A 387 10.25 40.32 -20.83
CA ALA A 387 10.30 38.99 -20.28
C ALA A 387 11.05 39.03 -18.94
N PRO A 388 10.55 38.40 -17.87
CA PRO A 388 11.25 38.37 -16.59
C PRO A 388 12.65 37.80 -16.79
N ALA A 389 13.62 38.40 -16.12
CA ALA A 389 15.01 37.97 -16.17
C ALA A 389 15.13 36.48 -15.80
N PRO A 390 16.04 35.70 -16.43
CA PRO A 390 16.14 34.25 -16.28
C PRO A 390 16.49 33.72 -14.87
N ASP A 391 16.61 34.60 -13.87
CA ASP A 391 17.06 34.28 -12.51
C ASP A 391 15.97 34.42 -11.42
N VAL A 392 14.71 34.72 -11.78
CA VAL A 392 13.61 34.75 -10.81
C VAL A 392 12.86 33.41 -10.82
N PRO A 393 12.77 32.69 -9.68
CA PRO A 393 12.06 31.42 -9.64
C PRO A 393 10.57 31.61 -9.95
N PRO A 394 9.93 30.65 -10.64
CA PRO A 394 8.52 30.75 -10.99
C PRO A 394 7.64 30.74 -9.73
N THR A 395 6.52 31.47 -9.76
CA THR A 395 5.48 31.46 -8.72
C THR A 395 4.20 30.82 -9.26
N PHE A 396 3.28 30.42 -8.38
CA PHE A 396 2.06 29.72 -8.79
C PHE A 396 1.23 30.49 -9.85
N ARG A 397 1.17 31.82 -9.73
CA ARG A 397 0.44 32.72 -10.65
C ARG A 397 1.35 33.49 -11.62
N GLY A 398 2.67 33.32 -11.52
CA GLY A 398 3.64 33.99 -12.39
C GLY A 398 3.66 33.38 -13.78
N LEU A 399 3.88 34.20 -14.81
CA LEU A 399 3.98 33.73 -16.19
C LEU A 399 5.31 32.99 -16.40
N LEU A 400 5.22 31.77 -16.93
CA LEU A 400 6.38 30.94 -17.22
C LEU A 400 7.04 31.35 -18.53
N VAL A 401 8.37 31.38 -18.56
CA VAL A 401 9.16 31.52 -19.79
C VAL A 401 9.64 30.13 -20.20
N SER A 402 9.23 29.66 -21.38
CA SER A 402 9.50 28.30 -21.84
C SER A 402 9.71 28.22 -23.34
N PRO A 403 10.56 27.30 -23.84
CA PRO A 403 10.66 26.99 -25.27
C PRO A 403 9.41 26.25 -25.81
N GLU A 404 8.57 25.68 -24.96
CA GLU A 404 7.33 25.00 -25.36
C GLU A 404 6.18 26.02 -25.47
N PRO A 405 5.58 26.22 -26.66
CA PRO A 405 4.49 27.20 -26.85
C PRO A 405 3.26 26.94 -25.97
N ALA A 406 3.04 25.68 -25.56
CA ALA A 406 1.94 25.31 -24.69
C ALA A 406 2.10 25.80 -23.24
N VAL A 407 3.35 26.05 -22.80
CA VAL A 407 3.70 26.45 -21.43
C VAL A 407 4.10 27.92 -21.37
N ASN A 408 4.74 28.44 -22.43
CA ASN A 408 5.23 29.81 -22.48
C ASN A 408 4.11 30.85 -22.32
N GLY A 409 4.32 31.81 -21.43
CA GLY A 409 3.36 32.89 -21.15
C GLY A 409 2.13 32.46 -20.38
N ARG A 410 2.12 31.27 -19.75
CA ARG A 410 1.05 30.79 -18.88
C ARG A 410 1.55 30.59 -17.46
N SER A 411 0.68 30.71 -16.47
CA SER A 411 1.03 30.39 -15.08
C SER A 411 0.81 28.91 -14.74
N ILE A 412 1.36 28.46 -13.60
CA ILE A 412 1.08 27.11 -13.09
C ILE A 412 -0.42 26.95 -12.83
N ALA A 413 -1.07 27.98 -12.26
CA ALA A 413 -2.51 28.04 -12.03
C ALA A 413 -3.37 27.87 -13.31
N ASP A 414 -2.90 28.40 -14.44
CA ASP A 414 -3.59 28.23 -15.74
C ASP A 414 -3.38 26.82 -16.29
N LEU A 415 -2.16 26.29 -16.15
CA LEU A 415 -1.77 25.01 -16.73
C LEU A 415 -2.42 23.83 -16.04
N ILE A 416 -2.63 23.88 -14.71
CA ILE A 416 -3.37 22.85 -13.97
C ILE A 416 -4.84 22.70 -14.45
N ASN A 417 -5.38 23.72 -15.12
CA ASN A 417 -6.71 23.73 -15.70
C ASN A 417 -6.72 23.48 -17.22
N SER A 418 -5.56 23.16 -17.80
CA SER A 418 -5.42 22.91 -19.24
C SER A 418 -5.54 21.43 -19.59
N THR A 419 -5.68 21.16 -20.88
CA THR A 419 -5.75 19.80 -21.43
C THR A 419 -4.35 19.20 -21.58
N PRO A 420 -4.16 17.90 -21.25
CA PRO A 420 -2.92 17.19 -21.52
C PRO A 420 -2.47 17.30 -22.99
N LEU A 421 -1.16 17.39 -23.23
CA LEU A 421 -0.54 17.35 -24.56
C LEU A 421 -0.45 15.93 -25.12
N PHE A 422 -0.43 14.92 -24.25
CA PHE A 422 -0.36 13.50 -24.59
C PHE A 422 -0.97 12.69 -23.42
N PRO A 423 -1.28 11.38 -23.60
CA PRO A 423 -2.06 10.66 -22.60
C PRO A 423 -1.33 10.56 -21.25
N PRO A 424 -2.05 10.74 -20.11
CA PRO A 424 -1.47 10.57 -18.78
C PRO A 424 -0.93 9.16 -18.50
N ILE A 425 -1.49 8.16 -19.20
CA ILE A 425 -1.11 6.76 -19.12
C ILE A 425 -0.79 6.30 -20.54
N GLU A 426 0.39 5.72 -20.75
CA GLU A 426 0.78 5.20 -22.06
C GLU A 426 -0.24 4.15 -22.55
N GLY A 427 -0.73 4.31 -23.79
CA GLY A 427 -1.76 3.45 -24.37
C GLY A 427 -3.21 3.82 -24.05
N LEU A 428 -3.46 4.91 -23.31
CA LEU A 428 -4.82 5.41 -23.09
C LEU A 428 -5.47 5.88 -24.41
N PRO A 429 -6.63 5.35 -24.81
CA PRO A 429 -7.30 5.76 -26.03
C PRO A 429 -7.68 7.25 -26.02
N ASP A 430 -7.61 7.88 -27.20
CA ASP A 430 -7.70 9.32 -27.38
C ASP A 430 -9.01 9.95 -26.86
N ASP A 431 -10.12 9.24 -26.96
CA ASP A 431 -11.46 9.62 -26.51
C ASP A 431 -11.56 9.82 -24.99
N TYR A 432 -10.65 9.23 -24.21
CA TYR A 432 -10.65 9.34 -22.74
C TYR A 432 -9.88 10.54 -22.20
N TRP A 433 -8.98 11.14 -22.98
CA TRP A 433 -8.13 12.24 -22.48
C TRP A 433 -8.11 13.47 -23.39
N LYS A 434 -8.34 13.33 -24.69
CA LYS A 434 -8.42 14.49 -25.60
C LYS A 434 -9.67 15.29 -25.27
N GLY A 435 -9.48 16.56 -24.90
CA GLY A 435 -10.54 17.48 -24.50
C GLY A 435 -10.87 17.48 -23.01
N GLN A 436 -10.28 16.58 -22.21
CA GLN A 436 -10.39 16.64 -20.76
C GLN A 436 -9.42 17.68 -20.18
N LYS A 437 -9.79 18.30 -19.05
CA LYS A 437 -8.90 19.19 -18.29
C LYS A 437 -8.28 18.41 -17.15
N CYS A 438 -7.02 18.68 -16.81
CA CYS A 438 -6.38 17.99 -15.69
C CYS A 438 -7.13 18.21 -14.36
N SER A 439 -7.76 19.36 -14.16
CA SER A 439 -8.61 19.64 -12.99
C SER A 439 -9.89 18.79 -12.91
N ASN A 440 -10.32 18.15 -13.99
CA ASN A 440 -11.42 17.18 -13.96
C ASN A 440 -10.96 15.80 -13.46
N CYS A 441 -9.66 15.51 -13.56
CA CYS A 441 -9.07 14.24 -13.14
C CYS A 441 -8.42 14.34 -11.75
N HIS A 442 -8.03 15.54 -11.34
CA HIS A 442 -7.38 15.82 -10.06
C HIS A 442 -7.93 17.10 -9.44
N ASP A 443 -8.18 17.07 -8.14
CA ASP A 443 -8.47 18.27 -7.36
C ASP A 443 -7.15 18.97 -6.99
N TRP A 444 -6.55 19.62 -8.00
CA TRP A 444 -5.28 20.33 -7.91
C TRP A 444 -5.47 21.72 -7.30
N THR A 445 -5.11 21.85 -6.02
CA THR A 445 -4.93 23.14 -5.34
C THR A 445 -3.46 23.55 -5.32
N GLU A 446 -3.16 24.82 -5.06
CA GLU A 446 -1.80 25.35 -4.90
C GLU A 446 -0.97 24.52 -3.92
N ASP A 447 -1.53 24.20 -2.75
CA ASP A 447 -0.88 23.35 -1.74
C ASP A 447 -0.60 21.93 -2.24
N ARG A 448 -1.55 21.33 -2.97
CA ARG A 448 -1.40 19.94 -3.47
C ARG A 448 -0.38 19.84 -4.59
N ILE A 449 -0.35 20.82 -5.49
CA ILE A 449 0.62 20.83 -6.57
C ILE A 449 2.03 21.14 -6.04
N CYS A 450 2.16 21.93 -4.96
CA CYS A 450 3.40 22.14 -4.21
C CYS A 450 3.97 20.81 -3.67
N VAL A 451 3.14 20.00 -2.99
CA VAL A 451 3.56 18.68 -2.48
C VAL A 451 4.05 17.77 -3.60
N GLN A 452 3.35 17.74 -4.74
CA GLN A 452 3.79 16.98 -5.90
C GLN A 452 5.12 17.52 -6.45
N ALA A 453 5.27 18.83 -6.55
CA ALA A 453 6.45 19.49 -7.08
C ALA A 453 7.72 19.23 -6.24
N GLN A 454 7.61 19.08 -4.91
CA GLN A 454 8.73 18.70 -4.04
C GLN A 454 9.34 17.32 -4.39
N THR A 455 8.57 16.42 -5.01
CA THR A 455 9.10 15.14 -5.49
C THR A 455 10.06 15.29 -6.67
N TYR A 456 9.98 16.40 -7.40
CA TYR A 456 10.88 16.71 -8.52
C TYR A 456 12.18 17.38 -8.05
N VAL A 457 12.20 17.98 -6.85
CA VAL A 457 13.41 18.53 -6.23
C VAL A 457 14.31 17.42 -5.68
N SER A 458 13.71 16.34 -5.18
CA SER A 458 14.42 15.25 -4.50
C SER A 458 14.95 14.14 -5.41
N SER A 459 14.67 14.18 -6.72
CA SER A 459 15.09 13.13 -7.66
C SER A 459 15.23 13.61 -9.11
N ASP A 460 16.45 13.68 -9.61
CA ASP A 460 16.72 14.01 -11.03
C ASP A 460 16.09 13.00 -11.99
N LYS A 461 16.04 11.72 -11.60
CA LYS A 461 15.36 10.66 -12.38
C LYS A 461 13.86 10.91 -12.56
N ALA A 462 13.25 11.70 -11.68
CA ALA A 462 11.85 12.05 -11.84
C ALA A 462 11.67 12.93 -13.08
N LEU A 463 12.61 13.82 -13.40
CA LEU A 463 12.53 14.75 -14.54
C LEU A 463 12.62 14.05 -15.90
N ASP A 464 13.28 12.88 -15.97
CA ASP A 464 13.40 12.09 -17.19
C ASP A 464 12.06 11.54 -17.70
N LYS A 465 11.05 11.44 -16.82
CA LYS A 465 9.70 11.00 -17.20
C LYS A 465 8.91 12.15 -17.82
N LYS A 466 8.35 11.92 -19.01
CA LYS A 466 7.46 12.90 -19.67
C LYS A 466 6.26 13.23 -18.75
N HIS A 467 5.90 14.51 -18.68
CA HIS A 467 4.72 14.98 -17.94
C HIS A 467 3.59 15.33 -18.91
N PRO A 468 2.32 14.98 -18.64
CA PRO A 468 1.22 15.14 -19.61
C PRO A 468 1.01 16.57 -20.10
N LEU A 469 1.36 17.58 -19.30
CA LEU A 469 1.36 19.01 -19.69
C LEU A 469 2.70 19.51 -20.30
N GLY A 470 3.61 18.62 -20.67
CA GLY A 470 4.91 18.95 -21.26
C GLY A 470 6.08 18.88 -20.28
N GLY A 471 7.30 18.70 -20.82
CA GLY A 471 8.52 18.58 -20.01
C GLY A 471 8.88 19.91 -19.35
N SER A 472 8.63 21.01 -20.04
CA SER A 472 8.89 22.36 -19.52
C SER A 472 8.01 22.73 -18.32
N PHE A 473 6.76 22.26 -18.28
CA PHE A 473 5.90 22.47 -17.11
C PHE A 473 6.45 21.75 -15.86
N LYS A 474 6.98 20.54 -16.04
CA LYS A 474 7.59 19.77 -14.94
C LYS A 474 8.83 20.45 -14.38
N ALA A 475 9.67 21.03 -15.25
CA ALA A 475 10.82 21.81 -14.82
C ALA A 475 10.38 23.05 -14.02
N ALA A 476 9.35 23.76 -14.49
CA ALA A 476 8.79 24.91 -13.77
C ALA A 476 8.24 24.53 -12.39
N LEU A 477 7.57 23.37 -12.25
CA LEU A 477 7.12 22.86 -10.95
C LEU A 477 8.30 22.61 -10.01
N ARG A 478 9.37 21.94 -10.49
CA ARG A 478 10.58 21.73 -9.69
C ARG A 478 11.17 23.05 -9.21
N ASP A 479 11.30 24.03 -10.10
CA ASP A 479 11.95 25.30 -9.78
C ASP A 479 11.10 26.13 -8.79
N TRP A 480 9.78 26.08 -8.91
CA TRP A 480 8.83 26.64 -7.94
C TRP A 480 8.97 25.96 -6.57
N ALA A 481 9.08 24.62 -6.54
CA ALA A 481 9.29 23.86 -5.31
C ALA A 481 10.66 24.07 -4.66
N ALA A 482 11.70 24.23 -5.47
CA ALA A 482 13.04 24.56 -4.98
C ALA A 482 13.08 25.96 -4.34
N ALA A 483 12.22 26.87 -4.78
CA ALA A 483 12.00 28.17 -4.16
C ALA A 483 11.11 28.12 -2.91
N GLY A 484 10.60 26.95 -2.54
CA GLY A 484 9.88 26.72 -1.29
C GLY A 484 8.39 27.05 -1.32
N CYS A 485 7.71 26.82 -2.47
CA CYS A 485 6.24 26.91 -2.70
C CYS A 485 5.41 27.14 -1.43
N PRO A 486 4.50 28.13 -1.34
CA PRO A 486 3.61 28.69 -2.37
C PRO A 486 4.20 29.79 -3.28
#